data_AF-A0A015JYR2-F1
#
_entry.id   AF-A0A015JYR2-F1
#
_cell.length_a   1.000
_cell.length_b   1.000
_cell.length_c   1.000
_cell.angle_alpha   90.00
_cell.angle_beta   90.00
_cell.angle_gamma   90.00
#
_symmetry.space_group_name_H-M   'P 1'
#
loop_
_entity.id
_entity.type
_entity.pdbx_description
1 polymer ?
#
loop_
_entity_poly.entity_id
_entity_poly.type
_entity_poly.pdbx_seq_one_letter_code
_entity_poly.pdbx_strand_id
1 'polypeptide(L)'
;MWDNIDDVGWDKCRKNWAELDDNTGNICRIIEEHKTATNDIVILLEEGLKKFENMEALSALSFYKNFISDFFVEVEARLGANVWAKVRAAINRKLRNRKVDFKRDEEEYISKLRNFLQEINMTVEDIELLMILKKKNNAEFHKRERLEPKELKEKFETLFPEDLKDFKDSMRKVFDALDNWDRN
;
A
#
# COMPACT_ATOMS: atom_id res chain seq x y z
N MET A 1 51.98 0.07 62.16
CA MET A 1 51.93 1.16 61.16
C MET A 1 50.49 1.32 60.72
N TRP A 2 49.72 2.06 61.51
CA TRP A 2 48.56 2.78 61.00
C TRP A 2 49.01 4.23 61.11
N ASP A 3 49.50 4.79 60.02
CA ASP A 3 49.77 6.22 59.99
C ASP A 3 48.43 6.92 60.12
N ASN A 4 48.31 7.74 61.17
CA ASN A 4 47.12 8.51 61.49
C ASN A 4 46.77 9.39 60.29
N ILE A 5 45.65 9.08 59.64
CA ILE A 5 44.98 10.03 58.75
C ILE A 5 44.64 11.24 59.61
N ASP A 6 45.26 12.39 59.31
CA ASP A 6 44.97 13.65 59.98
C ASP A 6 43.56 14.14 59.62
N ASP A 7 43.04 15.10 60.41
CA ASP A 7 41.70 15.65 60.25
C ASP A 7 41.46 16.20 58.82
N VAL A 8 42.52 16.73 58.21
CA VAL A 8 42.56 17.22 56.82
C VAL A 8 42.37 16.08 55.80
N GLY A 9 42.97 14.92 56.04
CA GLY A 9 42.76 13.71 55.25
C GLY A 9 41.33 13.17 55.35
N TRP A 10 40.72 13.23 56.53
CA TRP A 10 39.33 12.82 56.74
C TRP A 10 38.32 13.75 56.06
N ASP A 11 38.50 15.06 56.15
CA ASP A 11 37.63 16.03 55.48
C ASP A 11 37.74 15.94 53.95
N LYS A 12 38.95 15.71 53.43
CA LYS A 12 39.16 15.45 52.00
C LYS A 12 38.47 14.17 51.54
N CYS A 13 38.56 13.10 52.32
CA CYS A 13 37.85 11.85 52.03
C CYS A 13 36.32 12.06 52.05
N ARG A 14 35.79 12.77 53.04
CA ARG A 14 34.36 13.09 53.14
C ARG A 14 33.86 13.89 51.94
N LYS A 15 34.63 14.89 51.51
CA LYS A 15 34.32 15.71 50.34
C LYS A 15 34.31 14.87 49.05
N ASN A 16 35.34 14.04 48.85
CA ASN A 16 35.41 13.15 47.69
C ASN A 16 34.24 12.15 47.64
N TRP A 17 33.81 11.62 48.78
CA TRP A 17 32.64 10.73 48.86
C TRP A 17 31.34 11.45 48.51
N ALA A 18 31.15 12.68 48.98
CA ALA A 18 29.99 13.49 48.63
C ALA A 18 29.96 13.82 47.12
N GLU A 19 31.10 14.18 46.53
CA GLU A 19 31.23 14.40 45.09
C GLU A 19 30.97 13.10 44.30
N LEU A 20 31.41 11.94 44.79
CA LEU A 20 31.15 10.66 44.14
C LEU A 20 29.66 10.28 44.17
N ASP A 21 28.97 10.53 45.29
CA ASP A 21 27.54 10.27 45.43
C ASP A 21 26.71 11.16 44.49
N ASP A 22 26.99 12.46 44.46
CA ASP A 22 26.33 13.41 43.54
C ASP A 22 26.58 13.05 42.06
N ASN A 23 27.82 12.73 41.71
CA ASN A 23 28.16 12.27 40.36
C ASN A 23 27.42 10.97 39.99
N THR A 24 27.29 10.04 40.93
CA THR A 24 26.56 8.78 40.71
C THR A 24 25.07 9.05 40.47
N GLY A 25 24.46 9.94 41.26
CA GLY A 25 23.07 10.37 41.07
C GLY A 25 22.83 11.03 39.71
N ASN A 26 23.74 11.92 39.30
CA ASN A 26 23.69 12.56 37.98
C ASN A 26 23.81 11.55 36.83
N ILE A 27 24.72 10.58 36.93
CA ILE A 27 24.86 9.50 35.94
C ILE A 27 23.58 8.65 35.88
N CYS A 28 22.98 8.30 37.02
CA CYS A 28 21.74 7.54 37.05
C CYS A 28 20.61 8.27 36.30
N ARG A 29 20.46 9.58 36.55
CA ARG A 29 19.48 10.41 35.83
C ARG A 29 19.74 10.45 34.33
N ILE A 30 21.00 10.63 33.90
CA ILE A 30 21.38 10.62 32.48
C ILE A 30 21.02 9.28 31.83
N ILE A 31 21.25 8.15 32.53
CA ILE A 31 20.90 6.82 32.03
C ILE A 31 19.38 6.67 31.88
N GLU A 32 18.59 7.17 32.83
CA GLU A 32 17.12 7.14 32.75
C GLU A 32 16.57 8.00 31.60
N GLU A 33 17.10 9.21 31.45
CA GLU A 33 16.77 10.11 30.34
C GLU A 33 17.15 9.48 28.99
N HIS A 34 18.34 8.87 28.90
CA HIS A 34 18.79 8.18 27.70
C HIS A 34 17.90 6.98 27.37
N LYS A 35 17.50 6.19 28.38
CA LYS A 35 16.57 5.06 28.19
C LYS A 35 15.22 5.54 27.64
N THR A 36 14.70 6.64 28.18
CA THR A 36 13.44 7.24 27.73
C THR A 36 13.56 7.72 26.28
N ALA A 37 14.59 8.51 25.98
CA ALA A 37 14.84 8.99 24.61
C ALA A 37 15.01 7.84 23.61
N THR A 38 15.68 6.75 24.02
CA THR A 38 15.85 5.56 23.17
C THR A 38 14.50 4.90 22.87
N ASN A 39 13.63 4.77 23.87
CA ASN A 39 12.29 4.22 23.67
C ASN A 39 11.44 5.09 22.73
N ASP A 40 11.49 6.41 22.89
CA ASP A 40 10.76 7.34 22.02
C ASP A 40 11.24 7.23 20.56
N ILE A 41 12.55 7.08 20.34
CA ILE A 41 13.13 6.85 19.01
C ILE A 41 12.61 5.55 18.41
N VAL A 42 12.55 4.46 19.19
CA VAL A 42 12.02 3.17 18.70
C VAL A 42 10.56 3.32 18.27
N ILE A 43 9.73 3.98 19.08
CA ILE A 43 8.32 4.22 18.74
C ILE A 43 8.19 5.03 17.43
N LEU A 44 8.97 6.10 17.29
CA LEU A 44 8.98 6.93 16.08
C LEU A 44 9.43 6.15 14.83
N LEU A 45 10.41 5.25 14.97
CA LEU A 45 10.85 4.39 13.87
C LEU A 45 9.78 3.38 13.47
N GLU A 46 9.09 2.76 14.44
CA GLU A 46 7.97 1.85 14.15
C GLU A 46 6.81 2.56 13.45
N GLU A 47 6.46 3.77 13.89
CA GLU A 47 5.45 4.60 13.24
C GLU A 47 5.88 5.04 11.83
N GLY A 48 7.15 5.40 11.67
CA GLY A 48 7.74 5.75 10.39
C GLY A 48 7.69 4.60 9.40
N LEU A 49 8.11 3.39 9.82
CA LEU A 49 8.07 2.18 9.00
C LEU A 49 6.64 1.86 8.53
N LYS A 50 5.65 1.87 9.43
CA LYS A 50 4.23 1.66 9.07
C LYS A 50 3.74 2.69 8.05
N LYS A 51 4.15 3.96 8.19
CA LYS A 51 3.80 5.01 7.22
C LYS A 51 4.44 4.76 5.86
N PHE A 52 5.71 4.31 5.81
CA PHE A 52 6.38 3.98 4.56
C PHE A 52 5.75 2.77 3.86
N GLU A 53 5.45 1.69 4.60
CA GLU A 53 4.74 0.52 4.07
C GLU A 53 3.38 0.91 3.47
N ASN A 54 2.61 1.73 4.20
CA ASN A 54 1.35 2.26 3.69
C ASN A 54 1.59 3.09 2.43
N MET A 55 2.55 4.02 2.41
CA MET A 55 2.84 4.82 1.21
C MET A 55 3.22 3.97 0.00
N GLU A 56 3.99 2.89 0.16
CA GLU A 56 4.36 2.00 -0.94
C GLU A 56 3.14 1.21 -1.46
N ALA A 57 2.31 0.66 -0.56
CA ALA A 57 1.06 -0.01 -0.93
C ALA A 57 0.12 0.93 -1.71
N LEU A 58 0.03 2.18 -1.25
CA LEU A 58 -0.78 3.22 -1.86
C LEU A 58 -0.23 3.70 -3.22
N SER A 59 1.09 3.77 -3.38
CA SER A 59 1.76 4.06 -4.65
C SER A 59 1.50 2.95 -5.68
N ALA A 60 1.68 1.68 -5.29
CA ALA A 60 1.37 0.52 -6.13
C ALA A 60 -0.09 0.53 -6.59
N LEU A 61 -1.01 0.86 -5.66
CA LEU A 61 -2.44 1.00 -5.93
C LEU A 61 -2.79 2.09 -6.94
N SER A 62 -2.13 3.26 -6.86
CA SER A 62 -2.28 4.33 -7.85
C SER A 62 -1.85 3.86 -9.25
N PHE A 63 -0.78 3.07 -9.32
CA PHE A 63 -0.30 2.53 -10.57
C PHE A 63 -1.26 1.51 -11.19
N TYR A 64 -1.79 0.58 -10.39
CA TYR A 64 -2.81 -0.37 -10.85
C TYR A 64 -4.05 0.35 -11.43
N LYS A 65 -4.43 1.51 -10.86
CA LYS A 65 -5.54 2.32 -11.38
C LYS A 65 -5.26 2.91 -12.77
N ASN A 66 -4.02 3.34 -13.02
CA ASN A 66 -3.63 3.82 -14.34
C ASN A 66 -3.75 2.69 -15.36
N PHE A 67 -3.20 1.51 -15.05
CA PHE A 67 -3.31 0.32 -15.91
C PHE A 67 -4.76 -0.10 -16.19
N ILE A 68 -5.62 -0.10 -15.16
CA ILE A 68 -7.05 -0.37 -15.34
C ILE A 68 -7.71 0.69 -16.24
N SER A 69 -7.26 1.95 -16.15
CA SER A 69 -7.79 3.03 -16.98
C SER A 69 -7.35 2.88 -18.43
N ASP A 70 -6.08 2.58 -18.68
CA ASP A 70 -5.54 2.33 -20.01
C ASP A 70 -6.21 1.11 -20.64
N PHE A 71 -6.35 0.02 -19.88
CA PHE A 71 -7.10 -1.17 -20.29
C PHE A 71 -8.55 -0.84 -20.67
N PHE A 72 -9.26 -0.02 -19.88
CA PHE A 72 -10.65 0.35 -20.21
C PHE A 72 -10.76 1.29 -21.42
N VAL A 73 -9.72 2.07 -21.74
CA VAL A 73 -9.66 2.82 -23.00
C VAL A 73 -9.56 1.86 -24.18
N GLU A 74 -8.71 0.84 -24.08
CA GLU A 74 -8.57 -0.19 -25.13
C GLU A 74 -9.84 -1.04 -25.30
N VAL A 75 -10.49 -1.43 -24.19
CA VAL A 75 -11.79 -2.09 -24.24
C VAL A 75 -12.83 -1.20 -24.93
N GLU A 76 -12.84 0.10 -24.63
CA GLU A 76 -13.76 1.05 -25.27
C GLU A 76 -13.52 1.17 -26.78
N ALA A 77 -12.24 1.24 -27.19
CA ALA A 77 -11.85 1.34 -28.60
C ALA A 77 -12.25 0.09 -29.39
N ARG A 78 -12.01 -1.10 -28.84
CA ARG A 78 -12.23 -2.39 -29.52
C ARG A 78 -13.70 -2.83 -29.49
N LEU A 79 -14.38 -2.66 -28.35
CA LEU A 79 -15.79 -3.05 -28.19
C LEU A 79 -16.76 -2.01 -28.79
N GLY A 80 -16.28 -0.77 -28.95
CA GLY A 80 -17.03 0.38 -29.42
C GLY A 80 -17.67 1.16 -28.27
N ALA A 81 -17.52 2.49 -28.31
CA ALA A 81 -17.93 3.41 -27.24
C ALA A 81 -19.38 3.24 -26.77
N ASN A 82 -20.32 3.04 -27.70
CA ASN A 82 -21.73 2.85 -27.35
C ASN A 82 -21.97 1.54 -26.58
N VAL A 83 -21.38 0.43 -27.04
CA VAL A 83 -21.50 -0.88 -26.38
C VAL A 83 -20.85 -0.79 -24.99
N TRP A 84 -19.66 -0.22 -24.90
CA TRP A 84 -18.96 -0.06 -23.63
C TRP A 84 -19.71 0.84 -22.64
N ALA A 85 -20.35 1.92 -23.10
CA ALA A 85 -21.19 2.76 -22.24
C ALA A 85 -22.36 1.97 -21.62
N LYS A 86 -23.02 1.10 -22.41
CA LYS A 86 -24.11 0.25 -21.94
C LYS A 86 -23.63 -0.84 -20.98
N VAL A 87 -22.50 -1.48 -21.27
CA VAL A 87 -21.83 -2.44 -20.39
C VAL A 87 -21.50 -1.80 -19.04
N ARG A 88 -20.82 -0.65 -19.04
CA ARG A 88 -20.48 0.10 -17.82
C ARG A 88 -21.73 0.42 -17.00
N ALA A 89 -22.81 0.86 -17.66
CA ALA A 89 -24.07 1.17 -16.98
C ALA A 89 -24.68 -0.07 -16.33
N ALA A 90 -24.72 -1.20 -17.04
CA ALA A 90 -25.25 -2.47 -16.55
C ALA A 90 -24.46 -2.99 -15.33
N ILE A 91 -23.13 -3.03 -15.43
CA ILE A 91 -22.24 -3.43 -14.33
C ILE A 91 -22.41 -2.50 -13.12
N ASN A 92 -22.38 -1.18 -13.33
CA ASN A 92 -22.57 -0.22 -12.24
C ASN A 92 -23.94 -0.37 -11.56
N ARG A 93 -25.00 -0.66 -12.33
CA ARG A 93 -26.33 -0.95 -11.79
C ARG A 93 -26.33 -2.23 -10.99
N LYS A 94 -25.73 -3.31 -11.49
CA LYS A 94 -25.60 -4.60 -10.80
C LYS A 94 -24.90 -4.41 -9.44
N LEU A 95 -23.72 -3.79 -9.46
CA LEU A 95 -22.92 -3.51 -8.26
C LEU A 95 -23.66 -2.62 -7.24
N ARG A 96 -24.28 -1.51 -7.70
CA ARG A 96 -25.01 -0.58 -6.81
C ARG A 96 -26.17 -1.26 -6.08
N ASN A 97 -26.87 -2.15 -6.77
CA ASN A 97 -28.04 -2.83 -6.22
C ASN A 97 -27.70 -4.20 -5.60
N ARG A 98 -26.41 -4.57 -5.53
CA ARG A 98 -25.93 -5.88 -5.05
C ARG A 98 -26.68 -7.06 -5.69
N LYS A 99 -27.02 -6.93 -6.98
CA LYS A 99 -27.73 -7.97 -7.73
C LYS A 99 -26.73 -9.00 -8.26
N VAL A 100 -27.18 -10.25 -8.37
CA VAL A 100 -26.41 -11.32 -9.00
C VAL A 100 -26.47 -11.20 -10.53
N ASP A 101 -27.63 -10.81 -11.07
CA ASP A 101 -27.88 -10.86 -12.51
C ASP A 101 -28.03 -9.50 -13.21
N PHE A 102 -27.72 -9.51 -14.51
CA PHE A 102 -28.02 -8.43 -15.45
C PHE A 102 -29.50 -8.44 -15.84
N LYS A 103 -30.02 -7.30 -16.32
CA LYS A 103 -31.37 -7.25 -16.85
C LYS A 103 -31.40 -7.85 -18.27
N ARG A 104 -32.57 -8.31 -18.69
CA ARG A 104 -32.78 -8.87 -20.03
C ARG A 104 -32.41 -7.90 -21.16
N ASP A 105 -32.69 -6.61 -21.00
CA ASP A 105 -32.34 -5.54 -21.96
C ASP A 105 -30.85 -5.16 -21.94
N GLU A 106 -30.10 -5.65 -20.95
CA GLU A 106 -28.64 -5.46 -20.85
C GLU A 106 -27.86 -6.64 -21.44
N GLU A 107 -28.49 -7.82 -21.56
CA GLU A 107 -27.81 -9.08 -21.92
C GLU A 107 -27.17 -9.05 -23.31
N GLU A 108 -27.73 -8.30 -24.26
CA GLU A 108 -27.13 -8.11 -25.58
C GLU A 108 -25.73 -7.49 -25.46
N TYR A 109 -25.59 -6.46 -24.63
CA TYR A 109 -24.32 -5.75 -24.45
C TYR A 109 -23.35 -6.56 -23.60
N ILE A 110 -23.84 -7.26 -22.57
CA ILE A 110 -23.02 -8.14 -21.73
C ILE A 110 -22.51 -9.34 -22.53
N SER A 111 -23.30 -9.88 -23.46
CA SER A 111 -22.85 -10.96 -24.35
C SER A 111 -21.74 -10.49 -25.30
N LYS A 112 -21.85 -9.26 -25.84
CA LYS A 112 -20.77 -8.65 -26.64
C LYS A 112 -19.48 -8.51 -25.83
N LEU A 113 -19.58 -8.04 -24.58
CA LEU A 113 -18.43 -8.01 -23.67
C LEU A 113 -17.87 -9.43 -23.45
N ARG A 114 -18.72 -10.42 -23.12
CA ARG A 114 -18.29 -11.79 -22.83
C ARG A 114 -17.50 -12.41 -23.99
N ASN A 115 -17.95 -12.21 -25.23
CA ASN A 115 -17.25 -12.69 -26.42
C ASN A 115 -15.88 -12.02 -26.60
N PHE A 116 -15.80 -10.69 -26.43
CA PHE A 116 -14.52 -9.97 -26.47
C PHE A 116 -13.55 -10.46 -25.40
N LEU A 117 -14.02 -10.68 -24.18
CA LEU A 117 -13.17 -11.09 -23.07
C LEU A 117 -12.62 -12.52 -23.21
N GLN A 118 -13.32 -13.39 -23.94
CA GLN A 118 -12.80 -14.74 -24.24
C GLN A 118 -11.48 -14.69 -25.00
N GLU A 119 -11.29 -13.72 -25.89
CA GLU A 119 -10.05 -13.55 -26.66
C GLU A 119 -8.83 -13.25 -25.77
N ILE A 120 -9.07 -12.65 -24.60
CA ILE A 120 -8.04 -12.28 -23.62
C ILE A 120 -8.15 -13.10 -22.32
N ASN A 121 -8.85 -14.24 -22.36
CA ASN A 121 -9.04 -15.14 -21.22
C ASN A 121 -9.58 -14.45 -19.94
N MET A 122 -10.48 -13.49 -20.13
CA MET A 122 -11.16 -12.76 -19.06
C MET A 122 -12.65 -13.10 -18.99
N THR A 123 -13.24 -12.78 -17.85
CA THR A 123 -14.66 -12.95 -17.57
C THR A 123 -15.31 -11.60 -17.25
N VAL A 124 -16.64 -11.54 -17.31
CA VAL A 124 -17.38 -10.34 -16.88
C VAL A 124 -17.11 -10.03 -15.40
N GLU A 125 -16.91 -11.05 -14.58
CA GLU A 125 -16.53 -10.92 -13.17
C GLU A 125 -15.17 -10.24 -12.98
N ASP A 126 -14.18 -10.56 -13.84
CA ASP A 126 -12.90 -9.83 -13.85
C ASP A 126 -13.12 -8.32 -14.07
N ILE A 127 -13.99 -7.94 -15.02
CA ILE A 127 -14.31 -6.52 -15.26
C ILE A 127 -15.03 -5.88 -14.06
N GLU A 128 -15.97 -6.59 -13.43
CA GLU A 128 -16.64 -6.14 -12.21
C GLU A 128 -15.64 -5.87 -11.08
N LEU A 129 -14.68 -6.78 -10.87
CA LEU A 129 -13.61 -6.66 -9.89
C LEU A 129 -12.71 -5.43 -10.17
N LEU A 130 -12.27 -5.22 -11.42
CA LEU A 130 -11.47 -4.05 -11.79
C LEU A 130 -12.23 -2.74 -11.58
N MET A 131 -13.54 -2.72 -11.86
CA MET A 131 -14.38 -1.55 -11.59
C MET A 131 -14.56 -1.29 -10.08
N ILE A 132 -14.62 -2.32 -9.25
CA ILE A 132 -14.64 -2.20 -7.78
C ILE A 132 -13.31 -1.64 -7.28
N LEU A 133 -12.17 -2.20 -7.73
CA LEU A 133 -10.83 -1.76 -7.34
C LEU A 133 -10.62 -0.28 -7.68
N LYS A 134 -11.04 0.15 -8.88
CA LYS A 134 -11.00 1.56 -9.30
C LYS A 134 -11.86 2.49 -8.42
N LYS A 135 -12.97 2.00 -7.84
CA LYS A 135 -13.87 2.78 -6.97
C LYS A 135 -13.45 2.82 -5.51
N LYS A 136 -13.00 1.69 -4.94
CA LYS A 136 -12.58 1.58 -3.53
C LYS A 136 -11.49 2.60 -3.17
N ASN A 137 -10.65 2.95 -4.15
CA ASN A 137 -9.46 3.75 -3.93
C ASN A 137 -9.59 5.26 -4.28
N ASN A 138 -10.82 5.80 -4.31
CA ASN A 138 -11.04 7.21 -4.68
C ASN A 138 -10.99 8.18 -3.48
N ALA A 139 -10.87 7.69 -2.24
CA ALA A 139 -10.93 8.52 -1.04
C ALA A 139 -9.58 9.12 -0.59
N GLU A 140 -8.43 8.64 -1.07
CA GLU A 140 -7.13 9.01 -0.45
C GLU A 140 -5.96 9.37 -1.39
N PHE A 141 -6.13 9.54 -2.71
CA PHE A 141 -4.97 9.73 -3.60
C PHE A 141 -4.93 11.01 -4.43
N HIS A 142 -3.99 11.88 -4.06
CA HIS A 142 -3.35 12.86 -4.95
C HIS A 142 -1.81 12.70 -4.91
N LYS A 143 -1.24 12.44 -6.10
CA LYS A 143 0.19 12.47 -6.50
C LYS A 143 1.10 11.29 -6.07
N ARG A 144 1.69 10.58 -7.05
CA ARG A 144 3.08 10.71 -7.56
C ARG A 144 3.48 9.53 -8.47
N GLU A 145 4.50 9.83 -9.30
CA GLU A 145 5.42 9.02 -10.12
C GLU A 145 4.95 7.76 -10.86
N ARG A 146 5.25 7.75 -12.17
CA ARG A 146 5.16 6.57 -13.04
C ARG A 146 6.33 5.64 -12.69
N LEU A 147 6.04 4.44 -12.20
CA LEU A 147 6.99 3.33 -12.22
C LEU A 147 7.07 2.77 -13.65
N GLU A 148 8.24 2.24 -14.05
CA GLU A 148 8.37 1.56 -15.33
C GLU A 148 7.61 0.20 -15.30
N PRO A 149 6.90 -0.20 -16.39
CA PRO A 149 6.02 -1.38 -16.38
C PRO A 149 6.65 -2.69 -15.90
N LYS A 150 7.96 -2.87 -16.16
CA LYS A 150 8.71 -4.07 -15.80
C LYS A 150 9.00 -4.17 -14.30
N GLU A 151 9.43 -3.07 -13.68
CA GLU A 151 9.67 -3.01 -12.23
C GLU A 151 8.36 -3.23 -11.46
N LEU A 152 7.25 -2.75 -12.02
CA LEU A 152 5.96 -2.98 -11.40
C LEU A 152 5.49 -4.43 -11.51
N LYS A 153 5.76 -5.16 -12.61
CA LYS A 153 5.42 -6.59 -12.68
C LYS A 153 6.14 -7.40 -11.59
N GLU A 154 7.42 -7.11 -11.35
CA GLU A 154 8.18 -7.76 -10.27
C GLU A 154 7.63 -7.39 -8.89
N LYS A 155 7.35 -6.11 -8.65
CA LYS A 155 6.72 -5.65 -7.40
C LYS A 155 5.30 -6.17 -7.23
N PHE A 156 4.54 -6.35 -8.31
CA PHE A 156 3.18 -6.91 -8.28
C PHE A 156 3.19 -8.36 -7.82
N GLU A 157 4.13 -9.17 -8.27
CA GLU A 157 4.14 -10.57 -7.82
C GLU A 157 4.58 -10.71 -6.35
N THR A 158 5.46 -9.81 -5.88
CA THR A 158 6.10 -9.89 -4.56
C THR A 158 5.45 -9.07 -3.45
N LEU A 159 4.85 -7.92 -3.78
CA LEU A 159 4.35 -6.91 -2.82
C LEU A 159 2.86 -6.57 -3.02
N PHE A 160 2.09 -7.44 -3.69
CA PHE A 160 0.66 -7.19 -3.84
C PHE A 160 -0.04 -7.17 -2.47
N PRO A 161 -0.83 -6.13 -2.14
CA PRO A 161 -1.48 -6.05 -0.84
C PRO A 161 -2.40 -7.25 -0.58
N GLU A 162 -2.23 -7.89 0.58
CA GLU A 162 -3.03 -9.07 0.96
C GLU A 162 -4.53 -8.76 1.00
N ASP A 163 -4.90 -7.56 1.44
CA ASP A 163 -6.29 -7.07 1.48
C ASP A 163 -6.96 -6.97 0.10
N LEU A 164 -6.18 -7.08 -0.98
CA LEU A 164 -6.62 -6.99 -2.36
C LEU A 164 -6.41 -8.29 -3.14
N LYS A 165 -5.98 -9.38 -2.50
CA LYS A 165 -5.65 -10.64 -3.17
C LYS A 165 -6.70 -11.16 -4.15
N ASP A 166 -7.99 -10.92 -3.85
CA ASP A 166 -9.12 -11.31 -4.71
C ASP A 166 -9.08 -10.65 -6.10
N PHE A 167 -8.35 -9.54 -6.25
CA PHE A 167 -8.15 -8.82 -7.50
C PHE A 167 -6.88 -9.25 -8.26
N LYS A 168 -5.97 -10.04 -7.64
CA LYS A 168 -4.64 -10.33 -8.17
C LYS A 168 -4.72 -11.02 -9.53
N ASP A 169 -5.54 -12.04 -9.66
CA ASP A 169 -5.63 -12.79 -10.92
C ASP A 169 -6.23 -11.96 -12.06
N SER A 170 -7.26 -11.15 -11.78
CA SER A 170 -7.82 -10.22 -12.77
C SER A 170 -6.80 -9.19 -13.23
N MET A 171 -5.95 -8.68 -12.32
CA MET A 171 -4.87 -7.74 -12.66
C MET A 171 -3.77 -8.38 -13.51
N ARG A 172 -3.39 -9.65 -13.23
CA ARG A 172 -2.42 -10.37 -14.06
C ARG A 172 -2.89 -10.47 -15.52
N LYS A 173 -4.16 -10.83 -15.72
CA LYS A 173 -4.79 -10.88 -17.05
C LYS A 173 -4.79 -9.52 -17.76
N VAL A 174 -4.96 -8.39 -17.04
CA VAL A 174 -4.86 -7.04 -17.63
C VAL A 174 -3.47 -6.79 -18.19
N PHE A 175 -2.42 -7.13 -17.42
CA PHE A 175 -1.05 -6.95 -17.88
C PHE A 175 -0.73 -7.79 -19.11
N ASP A 176 -1.22 -9.03 -19.16
CA ASP A 176 -1.00 -9.91 -20.32
C ASP A 176 -1.76 -9.40 -21.56
N ALA A 177 -2.98 -8.91 -21.38
CA ALA A 177 -3.78 -8.34 -22.47
C ALA A 177 -3.10 -7.10 -23.09
N LEU A 178 -2.65 -6.16 -22.25
CA LEU A 178 -1.97 -4.94 -22.71
C LEU A 178 -0.64 -5.26 -23.42
N ASP A 179 0.19 -6.14 -22.85
CA ASP A 179 1.44 -6.58 -23.50
C ASP A 179 1.19 -7.21 -24.88
N ASN A 180 0.12 -7.99 -25.02
CA ASN A 180 -0.23 -8.61 -26.29
C ASN A 180 -0.77 -7.60 -27.31
N TRP A 181 -1.41 -6.54 -26.85
CA TRP A 181 -1.95 -5.50 -27.71
C TRP A 181 -0.87 -4.53 -28.20
N ASP A 182 0.13 -4.20 -27.37
CA ASP A 182 1.25 -3.34 -27.76
C ASP A 182 2.22 -4.00 -28.75
N ARG A 183 2.18 -5.34 -28.86
CA ARG A 183 3.04 -6.13 -29.78
C ARG A 183 2.44 -6.32 -31.18
N ASN A 184 1.19 -5.95 -31.40
CA ASN A 184 0.45 -6.13 -32.66
C ASN A 184 0.11 -4.77 -33.29
#